data_AF-A0A3R6XYD7-F1
#
_entry.id   AF-A0A3R6XYD7-F1
#
_cell.length_a   1.000
_cell.length_b   1.000
_cell.length_c   1.000
_cell.angle_alpha   90.00
_cell.angle_beta   90.00
_cell.angle_gamma   90.00
#
_symmetry.space_group_name_H-M   'P 1'
#
loop_
_entity.id
_entity.type
_entity.pdbx_description
1 polymer ?
#
loop_
_entity_poly.entity_id
_entity_poly.type
_entity_poly.pdbx_seq_one_letter_code
_entity_poly.pdbx_strand_id
1 'polypeptide(L)'
;MRGIQTTLAVLESHVVSMRRLLMSLLDNDDDLHMLYLTKVHTKLRVFPLVAFDIYGIQSQISLMGSNIQHTARVVDLLWTSKRNYLLLIDMSLRVMLLMLYCTNYWTGLFGQNIRSDFEDNEALFWGTTVFCAVWTFGAYAVVCKMFLARRLSLSWHKRV
;
A
#
# COMPACT_ATOMS: atom_id res chain seq x y z
N MET A 1 10.03 5.27 -6.93
CA MET A 1 9.19 4.81 -8.06
C MET A 1 8.89 5.88 -9.09
N ARG A 2 8.43 7.09 -8.71
CA ARG A 2 8.22 8.20 -9.67
C ARG A 2 9.46 8.50 -10.54
N GLY A 3 10.66 8.50 -9.95
CA GLY A 3 11.92 8.66 -10.72
C GLY A 3 12.22 7.55 -11.73
N ILE A 4 11.76 6.32 -11.49
CA ILE A 4 11.92 5.20 -12.44
C ILE A 4 10.90 5.33 -13.57
N GLN A 5 9.67 5.79 -13.27
CA GLN A 5 8.66 6.05 -14.29
C GLN A 5 9.05 7.24 -15.19
N THR A 6 9.61 8.31 -14.63
CA THR A 6 10.07 9.45 -15.42
C THR A 6 11.25 9.09 -16.31
N THR A 7 12.22 8.33 -15.79
CA THR A 7 13.37 7.86 -16.60
C THR A 7 12.93 6.88 -17.69
N LEU A 8 11.96 6.00 -17.43
CA LEU A 8 11.39 5.12 -18.45
C LEU A 8 10.59 5.88 -19.52
N ALA A 9 9.79 6.85 -19.13
CA ALA A 9 9.06 7.68 -20.09
C ALA A 9 10.01 8.47 -21.00
N VAL A 10 11.09 9.00 -20.43
CA VAL A 10 12.17 9.66 -21.19
C VAL A 10 12.83 8.66 -22.13
N LEU A 11 13.23 7.48 -21.65
CA LEU A 11 13.84 6.43 -22.47
C LEU A 11 12.93 5.97 -23.62
N GLU A 12 11.64 5.75 -23.35
CA GLU A 12 10.63 5.40 -24.35
C GLU A 12 10.52 6.49 -25.42
N SER A 13 10.48 7.76 -25.02
CA SER A 13 10.43 8.89 -25.96
C SER A 13 11.67 8.96 -26.85
N HIS A 14 12.86 8.66 -26.31
CA HIS A 14 14.10 8.63 -27.07
C HIS A 14 14.11 7.49 -28.09
N VAL A 15 13.66 6.29 -27.69
CA VAL A 15 13.56 5.12 -28.58
C VAL A 15 12.53 5.35 -29.68
N VAL A 16 11.38 5.97 -29.37
CA VAL A 16 10.36 6.32 -30.37
C VAL A 16 10.85 7.38 -31.34
N SER A 17 11.66 8.35 -30.89
CA SER A 17 12.30 9.33 -31.78
C SER A 17 13.37 8.70 -32.66
N MET A 18 14.22 7.80 -32.12
CA MET A 18 15.20 7.07 -32.90
C MET A 18 14.55 6.19 -33.97
N ARG A 19 13.44 5.54 -33.64
CA ARG A 19 12.60 4.78 -34.59
C ARG A 19 12.06 5.68 -35.70
N ARG A 20 11.53 6.87 -35.36
CA ARG A 20 10.98 7.81 -36.34
C ARG A 20 12.05 8.33 -37.30
N LEU A 21 13.24 8.64 -36.80
CA LEU A 21 14.37 9.05 -37.63
C LEU A 21 14.84 7.93 -38.55
N LEU A 22 14.93 6.70 -38.06
CA LEU A 22 15.27 5.53 -38.87
C LEU A 22 14.23 5.23 -39.94
N MET A 23 12.95 5.33 -39.61
CA MET A 23 11.87 5.15 -40.57
C MET A 23 11.90 6.26 -41.64
N SER A 24 12.12 7.51 -41.24
CA SER A 24 12.25 8.65 -42.15
C SER A 24 13.45 8.54 -43.09
N LEU A 25 14.58 7.99 -42.63
CA LEU A 25 15.75 7.73 -43.48
C LEU A 25 15.54 6.54 -44.42
N LEU A 26 14.68 5.58 -44.04
CA LEU A 26 14.33 4.44 -44.87
C LEU A 26 13.31 4.80 -45.96
N ASP A 27 12.39 5.74 -45.67
CA ASP A 27 11.33 6.17 -46.59
C ASP A 27 11.83 7.18 -47.65
N ASN A 28 13.04 7.76 -47.45
CA ASN A 28 13.64 8.70 -48.38
C ASN A 28 14.62 7.99 -49.33
N ASP A 29 14.13 7.61 -50.51
CA ASP A 29 14.90 6.88 -51.54
C ASP A 29 16.17 7.65 -52.00
N ASP A 30 16.16 8.99 -51.96
CA ASP A 30 17.31 9.84 -52.31
C ASP A 30 18.44 9.77 -51.26
N ASP A 31 18.11 9.78 -49.98
CA ASP A 31 19.09 9.62 -48.89
C ASP A 31 19.64 8.20 -48.85
N LEU A 32 18.80 7.21 -49.16
CA LEU A 32 19.21 5.82 -49.33
C LEU A 32 20.22 5.70 -50.47
N HIS A 33 19.96 6.32 -51.63
CA HIS A 33 20.86 6.35 -52.77
C HIS A 33 22.17 7.10 -52.49
N MET A 34 22.13 8.20 -51.72
CA MET A 34 23.31 8.95 -51.31
C MET A 34 24.18 8.18 -50.31
N LEU A 35 23.56 7.38 -49.43
CA LEU A 35 24.23 6.46 -48.50
C LEU A 35 24.94 5.32 -49.25
N TYR A 36 24.36 4.83 -50.35
CA TYR A 36 24.99 3.84 -51.23
C TYR A 36 26.25 4.36 -51.93
N LEU A 37 26.35 5.68 -52.17
CA LEU A 37 27.46 6.31 -52.90
C LEU A 37 28.68 6.65 -52.03
N THR A 38 28.49 6.89 -50.72
CA THR A 38 29.60 6.95 -49.75
C THR A 38 29.94 5.52 -49.30
N LYS A 39 30.90 4.88 -49.99
CA LYS A 39 31.47 3.54 -49.68
C LYS A 39 31.20 3.04 -48.26
N VAL A 40 30.26 2.10 -48.05
CA VAL A 40 30.40 0.94 -47.13
C VAL A 40 29.32 -0.13 -47.42
N HIS A 41 29.54 -1.03 -48.37
CA HIS A 41 28.61 -2.15 -48.64
C HIS A 41 28.44 -3.10 -47.43
N THR A 42 29.41 -3.11 -46.51
CA THR A 42 29.37 -3.87 -45.24
C THR A 42 28.42 -3.29 -44.19
N LYS A 43 28.17 -1.96 -44.17
CA LYS A 43 27.32 -1.31 -43.15
C LYS A 43 25.84 -1.32 -43.51
N LEU A 44 25.50 -1.56 -44.77
CA LEU A 44 24.11 -1.60 -45.21
C LEU A 44 23.36 -2.84 -44.71
N ARG A 45 24.05 -3.96 -44.47
CA ARG A 45 23.46 -5.13 -43.78
C ARG A 45 23.21 -4.90 -42.29
N VAL A 46 23.89 -3.91 -41.71
CA VAL A 46 23.83 -3.56 -40.27
C VAL A 46 22.64 -2.64 -39.99
N PHE A 47 22.21 -1.84 -40.95
CA PHE A 47 21.07 -0.92 -40.81
C PHE A 47 19.72 -1.61 -40.53
N PRO A 48 19.31 -2.66 -41.28
CA PRO A 48 18.08 -3.40 -40.97
C PRO A 48 18.21 -4.22 -39.66
N LEU A 49 19.42 -4.66 -39.31
CA LEU A 49 19.69 -5.32 -38.04
C LEU A 49 19.50 -4.36 -36.84
N VAL A 50 19.99 -3.13 -36.97
CA VAL A 50 19.81 -2.06 -35.97
C VAL A 50 18.34 -1.65 -35.86
N ALA A 51 17.62 -1.57 -36.98
CA ALA A 51 16.18 -1.31 -36.95
C ALA A 51 15.43 -2.41 -36.19
N PHE A 52 15.72 -3.69 -36.45
CA PHE A 52 15.14 -4.83 -35.74
C PHE A 52 15.46 -4.81 -34.24
N ASP A 53 16.70 -4.52 -33.85
CA ASP A 53 17.09 -4.37 -32.45
C ASP A 53 16.32 -3.24 -31.75
N ILE A 54 16.06 -2.12 -32.45
CA ILE A 54 15.28 -1.00 -31.89
C ILE A 54 13.82 -1.39 -31.65
N TYR A 55 13.21 -2.18 -32.55
CA TYR A 55 11.88 -2.75 -32.31
C TYR A 55 11.88 -3.71 -31.11
N GLY A 56 12.93 -4.53 -30.99
CA GLY A 56 13.14 -5.41 -29.84
C GLY A 56 13.25 -4.63 -28.53
N ILE A 57 14.08 -3.59 -28.48
CA ILE A 57 14.26 -2.70 -27.33
C ILE A 57 12.95 -1.98 -26.99
N GLN A 58 12.22 -1.47 -27.98
CA GLN A 58 10.92 -0.82 -27.75
C GLN A 58 9.91 -1.78 -27.09
N SER A 59 9.84 -3.03 -27.57
CA SER A 59 8.96 -4.05 -26.99
C SER A 59 9.36 -4.40 -25.55
N GLN A 60 10.66 -4.50 -25.27
CA GLN A 60 11.18 -4.76 -23.92
C GLN A 60 10.90 -3.60 -22.96
N ILE A 61 11.05 -2.35 -23.42
CA ILE A 61 10.72 -1.15 -22.64
C ILE A 61 9.22 -1.14 -22.30
N SER A 62 8.35 -1.47 -23.26
CA SER A 62 6.90 -1.56 -23.04
C SER A 62 6.54 -2.64 -22.01
N LEU A 63 7.15 -3.82 -22.09
CA LEU A 63 6.98 -4.89 -21.11
C LEU A 63 7.50 -4.50 -19.72
N MET A 64 8.65 -3.83 -19.66
CA MET A 64 9.24 -3.37 -18.39
C MET A 64 8.38 -2.28 -17.74
N GLY A 65 7.82 -1.36 -18.54
CA GLY A 65 6.85 -0.37 -18.09
C GLY A 65 5.60 -1.02 -17.49
N SER A 66 5.05 -2.04 -18.15
CA SER A 66 3.91 -2.81 -17.64
C SER A 66 4.22 -3.51 -16.32
N ASN A 67 5.36 -4.20 -16.22
CA ASN A 67 5.78 -4.90 -15.00
C ASN A 67 6.00 -3.94 -13.81
N ILE A 68 6.55 -2.76 -14.07
CA ILE A 68 6.75 -1.73 -13.06
C ILE A 68 5.41 -1.15 -12.59
N GLN A 69 4.47 -0.91 -13.49
CA GLN A 69 3.11 -0.50 -13.12
C GLN A 69 2.40 -1.57 -12.30
N HIS A 70 2.51 -2.85 -12.70
CA HIS A 70 1.97 -3.97 -11.92
C HIS A 70 2.56 -4.02 -10.51
N THR A 71 3.87 -3.90 -10.39
CA THR A 71 4.56 -3.91 -9.09
C THR A 71 4.17 -2.70 -8.23
N ALA A 72 4.10 -1.50 -8.82
CA ALA A 72 3.69 -0.29 -8.12
C ALA A 72 2.27 -0.44 -7.53
N ARG A 73 1.32 -0.97 -8.32
CA ARG A 73 -0.03 -1.25 -7.84
C ARG A 73 -0.04 -2.24 -6.68
N VAL A 74 0.75 -3.32 -6.74
CA VAL A 74 0.86 -4.30 -5.65
C VAL A 74 1.41 -3.67 -4.37
N VAL A 75 2.45 -2.85 -4.49
CA VAL A 75 3.04 -2.14 -3.34
C VAL A 75 2.05 -1.13 -2.74
N ASP A 76 1.30 -0.40 -3.57
CA ASP A 76 0.28 0.55 -3.10
C ASP A 76 -0.87 -0.16 -2.38
N LEU A 77 -1.30 -1.33 -2.88
CA LEU A 77 -2.28 -2.17 -2.21
C LEU A 77 -1.75 -2.67 -0.86
N LEU A 78 -0.49 -3.12 -0.80
CA LEU A 78 0.15 -3.55 0.44
C LEU A 78 0.25 -2.40 1.45
N TRP A 79 0.69 -1.22 1.02
CA TRP A 79 0.79 -0.03 1.86
C TRP A 79 -0.58 0.38 2.41
N THR A 80 -1.60 0.35 1.57
CA THR A 80 -2.99 0.65 1.96
C THR A 80 -3.53 -0.40 2.93
N SER A 81 -3.22 -1.68 2.72
CA SER A 81 -3.56 -2.75 3.65
C SER A 81 -2.89 -2.56 5.02
N LYS A 82 -1.61 -2.20 5.07
CA LYS A 82 -0.88 -1.93 6.32
C LYS A 82 -1.45 -0.73 7.08
N ARG A 83 -1.74 0.37 6.38
CA ARG A 83 -2.41 1.53 6.99
C ARG A 83 -3.78 1.17 7.54
N ASN A 84 -4.58 0.43 6.78
CA ASN A 84 -5.90 0.00 7.21
C ASN A 84 -5.85 -0.92 8.44
N TYR A 85 -4.84 -1.81 8.49
CA TYR A 85 -4.58 -2.66 9.65
C TYR A 85 -4.22 -1.85 10.90
N LEU A 86 -3.32 -0.87 10.75
CA LEU A 86 -2.87 -0.04 11.87
C LEU A 86 -4.01 0.84 12.42
N LEU A 87 -4.84 1.40 11.52
CA LEU A 87 -6.02 2.16 11.88
C LEU A 87 -7.04 1.30 12.62
N LEU A 88 -7.25 0.06 12.18
CA LEU A 88 -8.15 -0.87 12.85
C LEU A 88 -7.68 -1.20 14.28
N ILE A 89 -6.37 -1.39 14.48
CA ILE A 89 -5.80 -1.58 15.82
C ILE A 89 -6.01 -0.33 16.69
N ASP A 90 -5.67 0.86 16.19
CA ASP A 90 -5.86 2.12 16.93
C ASP A 90 -7.32 2.30 17.37
N MET A 91 -8.27 2.05 16.46
CA MET A 91 -9.70 2.14 16.78
C MET A 91 -10.12 1.15 17.87
N SER A 92 -9.62 -0.08 17.84
CA SER A 92 -9.93 -1.07 18.88
C SER A 92 -9.35 -0.71 20.25
N LEU A 93 -8.15 -0.12 20.29
CA LEU A 93 -7.54 0.39 21.52
C LEU A 93 -8.32 1.56 22.10
N ARG A 94 -8.78 2.49 21.25
CA ARG A 94 -9.63 3.61 21.67
C ARG A 94 -10.95 3.14 22.27
N VAL A 95 -11.60 2.14 21.68
CA VAL A 95 -12.83 1.53 22.24
C VAL A 95 -12.56 0.93 23.61
N MET A 96 -11.44 0.21 23.79
CA MET A 96 -11.05 -0.33 25.09
C MET A 96 -10.85 0.79 26.13
N LEU A 97 -10.16 1.88 25.77
CA LEU A 97 -9.95 3.03 26.65
C LEU A 97 -11.27 3.71 27.04
N LEU A 98 -12.20 3.88 26.10
CA LEU A 98 -13.52 4.45 26.37
C LEU A 98 -14.30 3.61 27.40
N MET A 99 -14.28 2.28 27.28
CA MET A 99 -14.92 1.39 28.25
C MET A 99 -14.32 1.50 29.66
N LEU A 100 -12.99 1.65 29.74
CA LEU A 100 -12.29 1.90 31.00
C LEU A 100 -12.60 3.28 31.58
N TYR A 101 -12.76 4.31 30.74
CA TYR A 101 -13.17 5.64 31.20
C TYR A 101 -14.58 5.65 31.79
N CYS A 102 -15.54 4.92 31.20
CA CYS A 102 -16.87 4.76 31.79
C CYS A 102 -16.80 4.15 33.19
N THR A 103 -15.94 3.14 33.37
CA THR A 103 -15.71 2.48 34.66
C THR A 103 -15.09 3.45 35.67
N ASN A 104 -14.03 4.15 35.28
CA ASN A 104 -13.35 5.15 36.12
C ASN A 104 -14.27 6.31 36.50
N TYR A 105 -15.13 6.75 35.58
CA TYR A 105 -16.10 7.79 35.86
C TYR A 105 -17.13 7.32 36.90
N TRP A 106 -17.63 6.09 36.76
CA TRP A 106 -18.54 5.48 37.71
C TRP A 106 -17.91 5.35 39.10
N THR A 107 -16.72 4.73 39.20
CA THR A 107 -16.01 4.59 40.48
C THR A 107 -15.60 5.93 41.06
N GLY A 108 -15.27 6.92 40.22
CA GLY A 108 -14.94 8.26 40.65
C GLY A 108 -16.14 9.02 41.22
N LEU A 109 -17.35 8.79 40.71
CA LEU A 109 -18.58 9.42 41.22
C LEU A 109 -18.97 8.87 42.59
N PHE A 110 -18.82 7.56 42.81
CA PHE A 110 -19.14 6.92 44.09
C PHE A 110 -17.98 6.87 45.10
N GLY A 111 -16.74 7.03 44.65
CA GLY A 111 -15.54 7.03 45.50
C GLY A 111 -15.15 8.40 46.04
N GLN A 112 -15.90 9.45 45.69
CA GLN A 112 -15.68 10.80 46.22
C GLN A 112 -16.37 10.98 47.57
N ASN A 113 -15.72 11.72 48.46
CA ASN A 113 -16.18 12.03 49.81
C ASN A 113 -17.33 13.05 49.80
N ILE A 114 -18.50 12.61 49.35
CA ILE A 114 -19.78 13.34 49.39
C ILE A 114 -20.68 12.52 50.31
N ARG A 115 -21.40 13.17 51.24
CA ARG A 115 -22.29 12.52 52.21
C ARG A 115 -23.38 11.76 51.46
N SER A 116 -23.14 10.47 51.29
CA SER A 116 -23.93 9.58 50.46
C SER A 116 -24.32 8.42 51.36
N ASP A 117 -25.61 8.29 51.69
CA ASP A 117 -26.19 7.15 52.45
C ASP A 117 -25.97 5.77 51.78
N PHE A 118 -25.13 5.70 50.74
CA PHE A 118 -24.64 4.47 50.11
C PHE A 118 -23.59 3.74 50.96
N GLU A 119 -22.94 4.42 51.91
CA GLU A 119 -21.97 3.79 52.82
C GLU A 119 -22.66 3.03 53.97
N ASP A 120 -23.81 3.51 54.44
CA ASP A 120 -24.59 2.88 55.53
C ASP A 120 -25.31 1.58 55.09
N ASN A 121 -25.46 1.35 53.78
CA ASN A 121 -26.09 0.15 53.23
C ASN A 121 -25.05 -0.75 52.55
N GLU A 122 -24.53 -1.73 53.30
CA GLU A 122 -23.54 -2.74 52.85
C GLU A 122 -23.95 -3.43 51.53
N ALA A 123 -25.26 -3.63 51.30
CA ALA A 123 -25.79 -4.23 50.08
C ALA A 123 -25.59 -3.35 48.82
N LEU A 124 -25.65 -2.01 48.95
CA LEU A 124 -25.47 -1.09 47.83
C LEU A 124 -23.99 -0.95 47.46
N PHE A 125 -23.09 -0.97 48.45
CA PHE A 125 -21.64 -0.98 48.23
C PHE A 125 -21.19 -2.24 47.49
N TRP A 126 -21.62 -3.42 47.94
CA TRP A 126 -21.33 -4.67 47.25
C TRP A 126 -21.99 -4.75 45.87
N GLY A 127 -23.23 -4.27 45.71
CA GLY A 127 -23.92 -4.26 44.42
C GLY A 127 -23.20 -3.40 43.36
N THR A 128 -22.77 -2.19 43.73
CA THR A 128 -22.03 -1.30 42.82
C THR A 128 -20.64 -1.84 42.47
N THR A 129 -19.96 -2.48 43.41
CA THR A 129 -18.65 -3.13 43.20
C THR A 129 -18.75 -4.33 42.27
N VAL A 130 -19.74 -5.21 42.49
CA VAL A 130 -20.00 -6.37 41.63
C VAL A 130 -20.40 -5.91 40.23
N PHE A 131 -21.25 -4.89 40.11
CA PHE A 131 -21.64 -4.33 38.82
C PHE A 131 -20.43 -3.76 38.05
N CYS A 132 -19.56 -3.03 38.73
CA CYS A 132 -18.33 -2.47 38.16
C CYS A 132 -17.35 -3.56 37.70
N ALA A 133 -17.18 -4.62 38.50
CA ALA A 133 -16.37 -5.77 38.14
C ALA A 133 -16.94 -6.50 36.90
N VAL A 134 -18.24 -6.80 36.90
CA VAL A 134 -18.92 -7.46 35.77
C VAL A 134 -18.83 -6.61 34.50
N TRP A 135 -19.01 -5.30 34.60
CA TRP A 135 -18.87 -4.39 33.47
C TRP A 135 -17.44 -4.40 32.90
N THR A 136 -16.42 -4.35 33.75
CA THR A 136 -15.01 -4.32 33.33
C THR A 136 -14.59 -5.63 32.67
N PHE A 137 -14.94 -6.77 33.27
CA PHE A 137 -14.71 -8.09 32.70
C PHE A 137 -15.53 -8.32 31.43
N GLY A 138 -16.78 -7.85 31.40
CA GLY A 138 -17.65 -7.89 30.23
C GLY A 138 -17.10 -7.06 29.07
N ALA A 139 -16.63 -5.84 29.33
CA ALA A 139 -15.99 -4.99 28.34
C ALA A 139 -14.71 -5.62 27.79
N TYR A 140 -13.87 -6.21 28.63
CA TYR A 140 -12.68 -6.96 28.19
C TYR A 140 -13.07 -8.15 27.31
N ALA A 141 -14.09 -8.93 27.71
CA ALA A 141 -14.58 -10.06 26.93
C ALA A 141 -15.18 -9.65 25.58
N VAL A 142 -15.92 -8.53 25.52
CA VAL A 142 -16.46 -7.96 24.28
C VAL A 142 -15.34 -7.49 23.36
N VAL A 143 -14.33 -6.81 23.90
CA VAL A 143 -13.15 -6.40 23.12
C VAL A 143 -12.41 -7.64 22.61
N CYS A 144 -12.13 -8.64 23.45
CA CYS A 144 -11.52 -9.90 23.02
C CYS A 144 -12.35 -10.61 21.95
N LYS A 145 -13.68 -10.67 22.09
CA LYS A 145 -14.55 -11.23 21.05
C LYS A 145 -14.57 -10.40 19.78
N MET A 146 -14.53 -9.06 19.85
CA MET A 146 -14.39 -8.21 18.67
C MET A 146 -13.06 -8.42 17.97
N PHE A 147 -11.96 -8.58 18.72
CA PHE A 147 -10.65 -8.93 18.18
C PHE A 147 -10.65 -10.31 17.50
N LEU A 148 -11.28 -11.31 18.13
CA LEU A 148 -11.38 -12.68 17.59
C LEU A 148 -12.29 -12.74 16.36
N ALA A 149 -13.48 -12.13 16.45
CA ALA A 149 -14.50 -12.14 15.39
C ALA A 149 -14.06 -11.36 14.15
N ARG A 150 -13.27 -10.31 14.33
CA ARG A 150 -12.74 -9.54 13.20
C ARG A 150 -11.62 -10.24 12.44
N ARG A 151 -11.30 -11.50 12.78
CA ARG A 151 -10.23 -12.29 12.14
C ARG A 151 -9.03 -11.39 11.85
N LEU A 152 -8.54 -10.71 12.88
CA LEU A 152 -7.13 -10.34 12.89
C LEU A 152 -6.39 -11.67 12.92
N SER A 153 -6.25 -12.24 11.73
CA SER A 153 -5.37 -13.34 11.45
C SER A 153 -4.01 -12.86 11.93
N LEU A 154 -3.68 -13.25 13.15
CA LEU A 154 -2.33 -13.32 13.71
C LEU A 154 -1.49 -14.35 12.93
N SER A 155 -1.77 -14.54 11.63
CA SER A 155 -0.82 -15.04 10.65
C SER A 155 0.22 -13.96 10.40
N TRP A 156 1.08 -13.77 11.40
CA TRP A 156 2.52 -13.62 11.19
C TRP A 156 3.11 -14.95 10.67
N HIS A 157 2.42 -15.65 9.77
CA HIS A 157 3.03 -16.75 9.06
C HIS A 157 3.96 -16.13 8.02
N LYS A 158 5.24 -16.05 8.39
CA LYS A 158 6.36 -15.93 7.47
C LYS A 158 6.10 -16.89 6.31
N ARG A 159 5.74 -16.37 5.14
CA ARG A 159 6.13 -17.04 3.91
C ARG A 159 7.50 -16.49 3.55
N VAL A 160 8.49 -17.31 3.88
CA VAL A 160 9.72 -17.46 3.11
C VAL A 160 9.33 -17.67 1.65
#